data_AF-A0A832R2N3-F1
#
_entry.id   AF-A0A832R2N3-F1
#
_cell.length_a   1.000
_cell.length_b   1.000
_cell.length_c   1.000
_cell.angle_alpha   90.00
_cell.angle_beta   90.00
_cell.angle_gamma   90.00
#
_symmetry.space_group_name_H-M   'P 1'
#
loop_
_entity.id
_entity.type
_entity.pdbx_description
1 polymer ?
#
loop_
_entity_poly.entity_id
_entity_poly.type
_entity_poly.pdbx_seq_one_letter_code
_entity_poly.pdbx_strand_id
1 'polypeptide(L)'
;LFQQISGRIDAAGMISAGASPSEVIIEIIGQLPFSEVVLVILTLAMVAFYASTFDAITLVVSEYSLKKIDSEKEPPKLLRAFWAIIFIILPIALIFNDSTLRILQTLSIVAAFPLALIMGLIIYSFFKDVRKDTAQYGENLMKEHNLASFSEVAISKKRTK
;
A
#
# COMPACT_ATOMS: atom_id res chain seq x y z
N LEU A 1 23.77 11.98 -6.78
CA LEU A 1 24.53 11.76 -8.03
C LEU A 1 25.30 12.99 -8.49
N PHE A 2 24.66 14.16 -8.68
CA PHE A 2 25.38 15.39 -9.05
C PHE A 2 26.54 15.73 -8.09
N GLN A 3 26.30 15.70 -6.77
CA GLN A 3 27.35 15.98 -5.78
C GLN A 3 28.54 14.99 -5.84
N GLN A 4 28.28 13.71 -6.13
CA GLN A 4 29.32 12.68 -6.27
C GLN A 4 30.11 12.81 -7.57
N ILE A 5 29.44 13.10 -8.69
CA ILE A 5 30.11 13.33 -9.98
C ILE A 5 30.89 14.65 -9.96
N SER A 6 30.42 15.65 -9.22
CA SER A 6 31.11 16.94 -9.01
C SER A 6 32.29 16.85 -8.03
N GLY A 7 32.57 15.68 -7.45
CA GLY A 7 33.67 15.46 -6.50
C GLY A 7 33.48 16.12 -5.14
N ARG A 8 32.27 16.60 -4.82
CA ARG A 8 31.99 17.30 -3.55
C ARG A 8 31.71 16.35 -2.39
N ILE A 9 31.15 15.16 -2.64
CA ILE A 9 30.96 14.10 -1.64
C ILE A 9 31.25 12.75 -2.29
N ASP A 10 32.11 11.96 -1.66
CA ASP A 10 32.27 10.55 -2.02
C ASP A 10 31.36 9.66 -1.19
N ALA A 11 30.05 9.69 -1.51
CA ALA A 11 29.05 8.91 -0.80
C ALA A 11 29.29 7.40 -0.91
N ALA A 12 29.83 6.93 -2.04
CA ALA A 12 30.17 5.52 -2.24
C ALA A 12 31.39 5.10 -1.41
N GLY A 13 32.42 5.96 -1.32
CA GLY A 13 33.56 5.75 -0.45
C GLY A 13 33.17 5.74 1.03
N MET A 14 32.30 6.64 1.47
CA MET A 14 31.80 6.68 2.84
C MET A 14 31.07 5.39 3.24
N ILE A 15 30.13 4.90 2.42
CA ILE A 15 29.44 3.63 2.67
C ILE A 15 30.44 2.46 2.68
N SER A 16 31.41 2.47 1.76
CA SER A 16 32.44 1.41 1.69
C SER A 16 33.39 1.44 2.88
N ALA A 17 33.61 2.61 3.48
CA ALA A 17 34.40 2.81 4.71
C ALA A 17 33.61 2.47 5.98
N GLY A 18 32.34 2.10 5.88
CA GLY A 18 31.49 1.71 7.00
C GLY A 18 30.61 2.81 7.57
N ALA A 19 30.53 3.99 6.93
CA ALA A 19 29.59 5.04 7.34
C ALA A 19 28.14 4.55 7.22
N SER A 20 27.29 4.96 8.15
CA SER A 20 25.87 4.60 8.10
C SER A 20 25.16 5.34 6.96
N PRO A 21 24.13 4.75 6.32
CA PRO A 21 23.35 5.46 5.30
C PRO A 21 22.77 6.79 5.78
N SER A 22 22.40 6.87 7.07
CA SER A 22 21.95 8.11 7.72
C SER A 22 23.02 9.19 7.74
N GLU A 23 24.28 8.86 8.08
CA GLU A 23 25.39 9.81 8.07
C GLU A 23 25.64 10.35 6.67
N VAL A 24 25.62 9.48 5.66
CA VAL A 24 25.83 9.90 4.26
C VAL A 24 24.72 10.84 3.79
N ILE A 25 23.46 10.60 4.19
CA ILE A 25 22.33 11.48 3.86
C ILE A 25 22.49 12.85 4.53
N ILE A 26 22.90 12.88 5.80
CA ILE A 26 23.15 14.14 6.54
C ILE A 26 24.27 14.93 5.85
N GLU A 27 25.35 14.28 5.46
CA GLU A 27 26.47 14.92 4.75
C GLU A 27 26.03 15.50 3.39
N ILE A 28 25.20 14.77 2.64
CA ILE A 28 24.61 15.24 1.37
C ILE A 28 23.73 16.48 1.57
N ILE A 29 22.91 16.49 2.63
CA ILE A 29 22.05 17.63 2.95
C ILE A 29 22.88 18.80 3.47
N GLY A 30 23.97 18.54 4.20
CA GLY A 30 24.91 19.54 4.70
C GLY A 30 25.50 20.42 3.59
N GLN A 31 25.59 19.92 2.37
CA GLN A 31 26.08 20.67 1.20
C GLN A 31 25.05 21.60 0.57
N LEU A 32 23.81 21.59 1.02
CA LEU A 32 22.79 22.52 0.54
C LEU A 32 22.87 23.85 1.30
N PRO A 33 22.62 25.00 0.63
CA PRO A 33 22.43 26.25 1.35
C PRO A 33 21.20 26.13 2.27
N PHE A 34 21.31 26.66 3.49
CA PHE A 34 20.27 26.54 4.53
C PHE A 34 19.98 25.09 4.98
N SER A 35 21.00 24.24 5.03
CA SER A 35 20.90 22.83 5.43
C SER A 35 20.14 22.60 6.75
N GLU A 36 20.30 23.46 7.76
CA GLU A 36 19.56 23.36 9.04
C GLU A 36 18.03 23.46 8.84
N VAL A 37 17.56 24.41 8.03
CA VAL A 37 16.13 24.58 7.74
C VAL A 37 15.61 23.37 6.96
N VAL A 38 16.39 22.88 5.99
CA VAL A 38 16.05 21.70 5.21
C VAL A 38 15.96 20.46 6.11
N LEU A 39 16.87 20.29 7.07
CA LEU A 39 16.84 19.19 8.03
C LEU A 39 15.57 19.24 8.90
N VAL A 40 15.19 20.41 9.41
CA VAL A 40 13.96 20.56 10.21
C VAL A 40 12.72 20.19 9.37
N ILE A 41 12.62 20.69 8.14
CA ILE A 41 11.52 20.35 7.24
C ILE A 41 11.50 18.86 6.92
N LEU A 42 12.68 18.26 6.66
CA LEU A 42 12.80 16.84 6.39
C LEU A 42 12.34 16.01 7.59
N THR A 43 12.75 16.36 8.81
CA THR A 43 12.31 15.66 10.02
C THR A 43 10.79 15.74 10.18
N LEU A 44 10.20 16.92 10.00
CA LEU A 44 8.74 17.09 10.06
C LEU A 44 8.02 16.25 9.00
N ALA A 45 8.54 16.26 7.76
CA ALA A 45 7.99 15.47 6.66
C ALA A 45 8.08 13.96 6.96
N MET A 46 9.20 13.48 7.48
CA MET A 46 9.37 12.08 7.88
C MET A 46 8.36 11.69 8.96
N VAL A 47 8.22 12.48 10.02
CA VAL A 47 7.25 12.21 11.10
C VAL A 47 5.82 12.20 10.56
N ALA A 48 5.45 13.16 9.71
CA ALA A 48 4.12 13.22 9.11
C ALA A 48 3.83 12.00 8.22
N PHE A 49 4.77 11.63 7.34
CA PHE A 49 4.60 10.44 6.50
C PHE A 49 4.53 9.14 7.32
N TYR A 50 5.33 9.01 8.37
CA TYR A 50 5.26 7.86 9.27
C TYR A 50 3.93 7.80 10.02
N ALA A 51 3.43 8.93 10.54
CA ALA A 51 2.16 8.97 11.26
C ALA A 51 0.98 8.54 10.37
N SER A 52 0.88 9.06 9.15
CA SER A 52 -0.19 8.69 8.22
C SER A 52 -0.10 7.22 7.77
N THR A 53 1.12 6.73 7.50
CA THR A 53 1.33 5.32 7.13
C THR A 53 1.00 4.38 8.28
N PHE A 54 1.40 4.74 9.50
CA PHE A 54 1.13 3.98 10.72
C PHE A 54 -0.37 3.88 11.02
N ASP A 55 -1.10 4.99 10.86
CA ASP A 55 -2.55 5.01 11.03
C ASP A 55 -3.26 4.07 10.04
N ALA A 56 -2.89 4.15 8.75
CA ALA A 56 -3.45 3.29 7.71
C ALA A 56 -3.19 1.79 7.98
N ILE A 57 -1.98 1.41 8.39
CA ILE A 57 -1.65 0.01 8.69
C ILE A 57 -2.43 -0.48 9.91
N THR A 58 -2.50 0.32 10.97
CA THR A 58 -3.22 -0.05 12.21
C THR A 58 -4.71 -0.24 11.95
N LEU A 59 -5.31 0.62 11.10
CA LEU A 59 -6.70 0.49 10.66
C LEU A 59 -6.92 -0.84 9.95
N VAL A 60 -6.16 -1.11 8.89
CA VAL A 60 -6.30 -2.31 8.06
C VAL A 60 -6.15 -3.58 8.90
N VAL A 61 -5.13 -3.65 9.77
CA VAL A 61 -4.90 -4.82 10.63
C VAL A 61 -6.04 -5.01 11.63
N SER A 62 -6.58 -3.93 12.19
CA SER A 62 -7.71 -4.00 13.11
C SER A 62 -8.98 -4.51 12.43
N GLU A 63 -9.22 -4.10 11.19
CA GLU A 63 -10.35 -4.57 10.37
C GLU A 63 -10.23 -6.06 10.04
N TYR A 64 -9.05 -6.51 9.58
CA TYR A 64 -8.81 -7.94 9.32
C TYR A 64 -8.86 -8.82 10.58
N SER A 65 -8.58 -8.26 11.75
CA SER A 65 -8.65 -8.96 13.03
C SER A 65 -10.08 -9.19 13.55
N LEU A 66 -11.10 -8.54 12.96
CA LEU A 66 -12.50 -8.70 13.33
C LEU A 66 -13.18 -9.76 12.45
N LYS A 67 -13.58 -10.87 13.07
CA LYS A 67 -14.22 -12.01 12.37
C LYS A 67 -15.63 -11.69 11.84
N LYS A 68 -16.30 -10.67 12.39
CA LYS A 68 -17.64 -10.21 12.01
C LYS A 68 -17.67 -8.69 12.12
N ILE A 69 -17.64 -8.03 10.97
CA ILE A 69 -17.98 -6.61 10.88
C ILE A 69 -19.52 -6.59 10.84
N ASP A 70 -20.16 -6.16 11.93
CA ASP A 70 -21.47 -5.54 11.77
C ASP A 70 -21.21 -4.35 10.84
N SER A 71 -21.82 -4.34 9.66
CA SER A 71 -21.52 -3.51 8.47
C SER A 71 -21.48 -2.00 8.70
N GLU A 72 -21.69 -1.55 9.93
CA GLU A 72 -22.01 -0.18 10.32
C GLU A 72 -21.23 0.29 11.56
N LYS A 73 -20.31 -0.51 12.12
CA LYS A 73 -19.56 -0.13 13.33
C LYS A 73 -18.05 -0.16 13.12
N GLU A 74 -17.41 0.96 13.43
CA GLU A 74 -15.95 1.06 13.47
C GLU A 74 -15.35 -0.01 14.39
N PRO A 75 -14.15 -0.56 14.04
CA PRO A 75 -13.36 -1.40 14.92
C PRO A 75 -13.30 -0.82 16.35
N PRO A 76 -13.54 -1.63 17.39
CA PRO A 76 -13.46 -1.14 18.76
C PRO A 76 -12.09 -0.49 19.02
N LYS A 77 -12.09 0.74 19.54
CA LYS A 77 -10.89 1.57 19.76
C LYS A 77 -9.79 0.85 20.56
N LEU A 78 -10.18 -0.09 21.43
CA LEU A 78 -9.26 -0.94 22.20
C LEU A 78 -8.45 -1.91 21.33
N LEU A 79 -9.04 -2.46 20.25
CA LEU A 79 -8.34 -3.34 19.33
C LEU A 79 -7.31 -2.56 18.50
N ARG A 80 -7.67 -1.36 18.05
CA ARG A 80 -6.74 -0.44 17.37
C ARG A 80 -5.56 -0.08 18.27
N ALA A 81 -5.82 0.25 19.54
CA ALA A 81 -4.77 0.57 20.51
C ALA A 81 -3.86 -0.64 20.81
N PHE A 82 -4.41 -1.84 20.90
CA PHE A 82 -3.63 -3.07 21.09
C PHE A 82 -2.63 -3.30 19.95
N TRP A 83 -3.10 -3.21 18.69
CA TRP A 83 -2.23 -3.36 17.52
C TRP A 83 -1.20 -2.23 17.40
N ALA A 84 -1.59 -0.99 17.71
CA ALA A 84 -0.66 0.14 17.74
C ALA A 84 0.50 -0.08 18.71
N ILE A 85 0.24 -0.63 19.91
CA ILE A 85 1.28 -0.93 20.91
C ILE A 85 2.23 -2.01 20.39
N ILE A 86 1.72 -3.08 19.78
CA ILE A 86 2.56 -4.14 19.18
C ILE A 86 3.49 -3.57 18.11
N PHE A 87 2.97 -2.68 17.24
CA PHE A 87 3.75 -2.04 16.19
C PHE A 87 4.78 -1.02 16.70
N ILE A 88 4.68 -0.56 17.94
CA ILE A 88 5.69 0.31 18.56
C ILE A 88 6.80 -0.53 19.23
N ILE A 89 6.44 -1.66 19.85
CA ILE A 89 7.41 -2.52 20.53
C ILE A 89 8.44 -3.11 19.55
N LEU A 90 7.99 -3.54 18.37
CA LEU A 90 8.86 -4.15 17.35
C LEU A 90 10.00 -3.22 16.87
N PRO A 91 9.74 -1.99 16.38
CA PRO A 91 10.80 -1.08 15.98
C PRO A 91 11.66 -0.62 17.15
N ILE A 92 11.12 -0.48 18.37
CA ILE A 92 11.93 -0.19 19.56
C ILE A 92 12.96 -1.31 19.79
N ALA A 93 12.54 -2.57 19.73
CA ALA A 93 13.46 -3.70 19.87
C ALA A 93 14.56 -3.72 18.80
N LEU A 94 14.25 -3.24 17.59
CA LEU A 94 15.21 -3.15 16.49
C LEU A 94 16.21 -2.00 16.65
N ILE A 95 15.85 -0.89 17.30
CA ILE A 95 16.79 0.22 17.54
C ILE A 95 18.01 -0.23 18.37
N PHE A 96 17.83 -1.22 19.25
CA PHE A 96 18.91 -1.75 20.10
C PHE A 96 19.82 -2.78 19.41
N ASN A 97 19.59 -3.10 18.14
CA ASN A 97 20.36 -4.12 17.43
C ASN A 97 21.30 -3.49 16.40
N ASP A 98 22.60 -3.73 16.54
CA ASP A 98 23.66 -3.14 15.71
C ASP A 98 23.60 -3.59 14.23
N SER A 99 22.91 -4.70 13.93
CA SER A 99 22.78 -5.26 12.57
C SER A 99 21.39 -5.06 11.95
N THR A 100 20.62 -4.09 12.45
CA THR A 100 19.20 -3.90 12.11
C THR A 100 18.92 -3.72 10.62
N LEU A 101 19.75 -3.01 9.86
CA LEU A 101 19.49 -2.77 8.44
C LEU A 101 19.43 -4.07 7.61
N ARG A 102 20.41 -4.96 7.80
CA ARG A 102 20.47 -6.24 7.07
C ARG A 102 19.37 -7.20 7.51
N ILE A 103 19.07 -7.21 8.81
CA ILE A 103 18.00 -8.03 9.39
C ILE A 103 16.64 -7.59 8.83
N LEU A 104 16.35 -6.29 8.84
CA LEU A 104 15.12 -5.71 8.28
C LEU A 104 14.95 -6.02 6.80
N GLN A 105 16.00 -5.88 6.00
CA GLN A 105 15.96 -6.21 4.57
C GLN A 105 15.63 -7.68 4.34
N THR A 106 16.28 -8.58 5.07
CA THR A 106 16.06 -10.03 4.93
C THR A 106 14.63 -10.40 5.33
N LEU A 107 14.15 -9.89 6.48
CA LEU A 107 12.78 -10.12 6.93
C LEU A 107 11.74 -9.60 5.93
N SER A 108 11.97 -8.41 5.37
CA SER A 108 11.10 -7.82 4.35
C SER A 108 11.03 -8.68 3.09
N ILE A 109 12.16 -9.19 2.60
CA ILE A 109 12.21 -10.07 1.42
C ILE A 109 11.44 -11.37 1.69
N VAL A 110 11.68 -12.00 2.84
CA VAL A 110 11.02 -13.26 3.22
C VAL A 110 9.50 -13.08 3.37
N ALA A 111 9.05 -11.96 3.94
CA ALA A 111 7.63 -11.65 4.07
C ALA A 111 6.96 -11.24 2.75
N ALA A 112 7.68 -10.52 1.88
CA ALA A 112 7.14 -10.03 0.61
C ALA A 112 6.90 -11.16 -0.41
N PHE A 113 7.73 -12.20 -0.39
CA PHE A 113 7.62 -13.32 -1.34
C PHE A 113 6.24 -14.02 -1.33
N PRO A 114 5.70 -14.53 -0.21
CA PRO A 114 4.38 -15.15 -0.19
C PRO A 114 3.26 -14.14 -0.50
N LEU A 115 3.41 -12.89 -0.06
CA LEU A 115 2.43 -11.84 -0.32
C LEU A 115 2.32 -11.53 -1.83
N ALA A 116 3.44 -11.54 -2.56
CA ALA A 116 3.46 -11.35 -4.00
C ALA A 116 2.66 -12.43 -4.76
N LEU A 117 2.72 -13.68 -4.29
CA LEU A 117 1.92 -14.78 -4.87
C LEU A 117 0.43 -14.54 -4.65
N ILE A 118 0.03 -14.15 -3.43
CA ILE A 118 -1.36 -13.81 -3.11
C ILE A 118 -1.84 -12.63 -3.98
N MET A 119 -1.02 -11.60 -4.12
CA MET A 119 -1.34 -10.44 -4.97
C MET A 119 -1.54 -10.84 -6.43
N GLY A 120 -0.70 -11.75 -6.96
CA GLY A 120 -0.87 -12.32 -8.30
C GLY A 120 -2.20 -13.05 -8.48
N LEU A 121 -2.62 -13.83 -7.49
CA LEU A 121 -3.93 -14.52 -7.49
C LEU A 121 -5.10 -13.54 -7.45
N ILE A 122 -5.00 -12.48 -6.64
CA ILE A 122 -6.02 -11.43 -6.55
C ILE A 122 -6.18 -10.73 -7.90
N ILE A 123 -5.07 -10.35 -8.54
CA ILE A 123 -5.09 -9.72 -9.87
C ILE A 123 -5.73 -10.65 -10.91
N TYR A 124 -5.34 -11.93 -10.91
CA TYR A 124 -5.94 -12.93 -11.81
C TYR A 124 -7.45 -13.09 -11.57
N SER A 125 -7.89 -13.17 -10.31
CA SER A 125 -9.32 -13.25 -9.96
C SER A 125 -10.06 -12.01 -10.42
N PHE A 126 -9.50 -10.82 -10.20
CA PHE A 126 -10.09 -9.56 -10.62
C PHE A 126 -10.35 -9.52 -12.14
N PHE A 127 -9.36 -9.87 -12.97
CA PHE A 127 -9.56 -9.93 -14.41
C PHE A 127 -10.58 -11.01 -14.83
N LYS A 128 -10.61 -12.14 -14.13
CA LYS A 128 -11.61 -13.20 -14.37
C LYS A 128 -13.03 -12.71 -14.03
N ASP A 129 -13.20 -12.00 -12.93
CA ASP A 129 -14.50 -11.52 -12.47
C ASP A 129 -15.01 -10.38 -13.35
N VAL A 130 -14.16 -9.43 -13.75
CA VAL A 130 -14.50 -8.39 -14.74
C VAL A 130 -14.96 -8.99 -16.08
N ARG A 131 -14.33 -10.08 -16.53
CA ARG A 131 -14.74 -10.79 -17.76
C ARG A 131 -16.09 -11.50 -17.60
N LYS A 132 -16.38 -12.04 -16.42
CA LYS A 132 -17.69 -12.66 -16.15
C LYS A 132 -18.80 -11.63 -16.11
N ASP A 133 -18.57 -10.51 -15.41
CA ASP A 133 -19.57 -9.45 -15.26
C ASP A 133 -19.93 -8.82 -16.61
N THR A 134 -18.92 -8.57 -17.45
CA THR A 134 -19.15 -8.05 -18.81
C THR A 134 -19.87 -9.03 -19.72
N ALA A 135 -19.55 -10.33 -19.65
CA ALA A 135 -20.26 -11.37 -20.40
C ALA A 135 -21.72 -11.52 -19.94
N GLN A 136 -21.95 -11.49 -18.62
CA GLN A 136 -23.28 -11.60 -18.04
C GLN A 136 -24.16 -10.39 -18.35
N TYR A 137 -23.58 -9.19 -18.39
CA TYR A 137 -24.30 -7.97 -18.79
C TYR A 137 -24.76 -8.03 -20.26
N GLY A 138 -23.90 -8.51 -21.17
CA GLY A 138 -24.25 -8.70 -22.58
C GLY A 138 -25.40 -9.70 -22.79
N GLU A 139 -25.40 -10.82 -22.07
CA GLU A 139 -26.45 -11.83 -22.18
C GLU A 139 -27.82 -11.32 -21.68
N ASN A 140 -27.83 -10.53 -20.61
CA ASN A 140 -29.06 -9.96 -20.05
C ASN A 140 -29.69 -8.92 -20.99
N LEU A 141 -28.88 -8.08 -21.64
CA LEU A 141 -29.36 -7.11 -22.64
C LEU A 141 -29.96 -7.79 -23.88
N MET A 142 -29.37 -8.89 -24.33
CA MET A 142 -29.89 -9.67 -25.46
C MET A 142 -31.24 -10.33 -25.12
N LYS A 143 -31.44 -10.74 -23.86
CA LYS A 143 -32.73 -11.27 -23.39
C LYS A 143 -33.80 -10.18 -23.34
N GLU A 144 -33.50 -9.01 -22.77
CA GLU A 144 -34.45 -7.89 -22.73
C GLU A 144 -34.84 -7.40 -24.13
N HIS A 145 -33.88 -7.25 -25.04
CA HIS A 145 -34.16 -6.81 -26.41
C HIS A 145 -35.02 -7.83 -27.17
N ASN A 146 -34.74 -9.13 -27.03
CA ASN A 146 -35.57 -10.17 -27.64
C ASN A 146 -36.99 -10.17 -27.07
N LEU A 147 -37.16 -10.12 -25.75
CA LEU A 147 -38.46 -10.07 -25.08
C LEU A 147 -39.29 -8.86 -25.53
N ALA A 148 -38.66 -7.68 -25.65
CA ALA A 148 -39.31 -6.47 -26.15
C ALA A 148 -39.80 -6.67 -27.60
N SER A 149 -38.95 -7.19 -28.49
CA SER A 149 -39.30 -7.44 -29.90
C SER A 149 -40.45 -8.44 -30.06
N PHE A 150 -40.49 -9.51 -29.26
CA PHE A 150 -41.58 -10.49 -29.28
C PHE A 150 -42.89 -9.89 -28.77
N SER A 151 -42.84 -9.02 -27.75
CA SER A 151 -44.03 -8.32 -27.25
C SER A 151 -44.62 -7.37 -28.30
N GLU A 152 -43.77 -6.66 -29.04
CA GLU A 152 -44.18 -5.68 -30.04
C GLU A 152 -44.82 -6.36 -31.26
N VAL A 153 -44.26 -7.49 -31.70
CA VAL A 153 -44.83 -8.34 -32.75
C VAL A 153 -46.17 -8.94 -32.31
N ALA A 154 -46.29 -9.38 -31.06
CA ALA A 154 -47.54 -9.92 -30.52
C ALA A 154 -48.65 -8.86 -30.43
N ILE A 155 -48.31 -7.62 -30.03
CA ILE A 155 -49.24 -6.49 -29.96
C ILE A 155 -49.68 -6.07 -31.37
N SER A 156 -48.75 -6.01 -32.33
CA SER A 156 -49.02 -5.70 -33.73
C SER A 156 -50.02 -6.70 -34.34
N LYS A 157 -49.77 -8.00 -34.15
CA LYS A 157 -50.63 -9.08 -34.67
C LYS A 157 -52.04 -9.10 -34.06
N LYS A 158 -52.20 -8.54 -32.85
CA LYS A 158 -53.49 -8.40 -32.15
C LYS A 158 -54.29 -7.17 -32.60
N ARG A 159 -53.67 -6.15 -33.22
CA ARG A 159 -54.37 -4.98 -33.79
C ARG A 159 -54.84 -5.20 -35.23
N THR A 160 -54.24 -6.14 -35.96
CA THR A 160 -54.56 -6.45 -37.36
C THR A 160 -55.62 -7.55 -37.53
N LYS A 161 -56.16 -8.09 -36.43
CA LYS A 161 -57.30 -9.00 -36.39
C LYS A 161 -58.45 -8.32 -35.67
#